data_AF-A0A2N5AJ00-F1
#
_entry.id   AF-A0A2N5AJ00-F1
#
_cell.length_a   1.000
_cell.length_b   1.000
_cell.length_c   1.000
_cell.angle_alpha   90.00
_cell.angle_beta   90.00
_cell.angle_gamma   90.00
#
_symmetry.space_group_name_H-M   'P 1'
#
loop_
_entity.id
_entity.type
_entity.pdbx_description
1 polymer ?
#
loop_
_entity_poly.entity_id
_entity_poly.type
_entity_poly.pdbx_seq_one_letter_code
_entity_poly.pdbx_strand_id
1 'polypeptide(L)'
;GQNIAAITYYFGSKDDLYLACAQWIADFIGDNFRPQAEAAEALLAGKSPDRQAIRALILNACHNMILLLTQDDTVNLSKFISREQLAPTAAYHLIHQQVIAPLHHYLTRLIAAWTGRDAGDTQMILHTHALLGEVLAFRLGRETILLRTGWTQFDAQKTEQIFEVITCHIDFILHGLSQRSLG
;
A
#
# COMPACT_ATOMS: atom_id res chain seq x y z
N GLY A 1 -17.20 4.05 27.36
CA GLY A 1 -17.28 2.64 26.95
C GLY A 1 -18.73 2.30 26.72
N GLN A 2 -19.05 1.64 25.61
CA GLN A 2 -20.41 1.15 25.31
C GLN A 2 -20.65 -0.21 25.98
N ASN A 3 -21.91 -0.51 26.33
CA ASN A 3 -22.32 -1.77 26.96
C ASN A 3 -22.13 -2.95 25.99
N ILE A 4 -21.74 -4.13 26.48
CA ILE A 4 -21.64 -5.39 25.72
C ILE A 4 -22.93 -5.70 24.95
N ALA A 5 -24.10 -5.33 25.49
CA ALA A 5 -25.39 -5.47 24.80
C ALA A 5 -25.49 -4.69 23.48
N ALA A 6 -24.70 -3.61 23.30
CA ALA A 6 -24.66 -2.86 22.05
C ALA A 6 -24.00 -3.67 20.92
N ILE A 7 -23.07 -4.59 21.23
CA ILE A 7 -22.43 -5.44 20.22
C ILE A 7 -23.47 -6.38 19.62
N THR A 8 -24.28 -7.04 20.45
CA THR A 8 -25.35 -7.93 19.98
C THR A 8 -26.44 -7.15 19.22
N TYR A 9 -26.77 -5.94 19.66
CA TYR A 9 -27.80 -5.11 19.03
C TYR A 9 -27.40 -4.58 17.64
N TYR A 10 -26.15 -4.12 17.46
CA TYR A 10 -25.70 -3.54 16.19
C TYR A 10 -25.04 -4.53 15.24
N PHE A 11 -24.39 -5.57 15.76
CA PHE A 11 -23.56 -6.48 14.96
C PHE A 11 -24.01 -7.94 15.05
N GLY A 12 -24.87 -8.31 16.01
CA GLY A 12 -25.25 -9.72 16.21
C GLY A 12 -24.21 -10.49 17.02
N SER A 13 -22.99 -10.66 16.48
CA SER A 13 -21.90 -11.39 17.14
C SER A 13 -20.55 -10.65 17.17
N LYS A 14 -19.59 -11.19 17.92
CA LYS A 14 -18.21 -10.68 17.95
C LYS A 14 -17.50 -10.87 16.61
N ASP A 15 -17.81 -11.95 15.89
CA ASP A 15 -17.23 -12.23 14.58
C ASP A 15 -17.79 -11.28 13.52
N ASP A 16 -19.08 -10.93 13.62
CA ASP A 16 -19.71 -9.92 12.77
C ASP A 16 -19.15 -8.52 13.04
N LEU A 17 -18.91 -8.16 14.31
CA LEU A 17 -18.20 -6.92 14.66
C LEU A 17 -16.78 -6.91 14.07
N TYR A 18 -16.07 -8.04 14.13
CA TYR A 18 -14.74 -8.17 13.58
C TYR A 18 -14.72 -7.97 12.07
N LEU A 19 -15.68 -8.56 11.35
CA LEU A 19 -15.84 -8.38 9.92
C LEU A 19 -16.28 -6.96 9.55
N ALA A 20 -17.13 -6.32 10.37
CA ALA A 20 -17.49 -4.91 10.20
C ALA A 20 -16.27 -3.99 10.37
N CYS A 21 -15.37 -4.29 11.31
CA CYS A 21 -14.08 -3.58 11.40
C CYS A 21 -13.23 -3.80 10.14
N ALA A 22 -13.20 -5.01 9.58
CA ALA A 22 -12.48 -5.29 8.34
C ALA A 22 -13.08 -4.51 7.15
N GLN A 23 -14.40 -4.42 7.06
CA GLN A 23 -15.09 -3.61 6.04
C GLN A 23 -14.77 -2.13 6.20
N TRP A 24 -14.82 -1.59 7.42
CA TRP A 24 -14.43 -0.19 7.66
C TRP A 24 -12.97 0.09 7.26
N ILE A 25 -12.05 -0.85 7.54
CA ILE A 25 -10.66 -0.74 7.09
C ILE A 25 -10.57 -0.76 5.56
N ALA A 26 -11.33 -1.65 4.91
CA ALA A 26 -11.36 -1.74 3.45
C ALA A 26 -11.87 -0.43 2.82
N ASP A 27 -12.96 0.13 3.33
CA ASP A 27 -13.53 1.40 2.86
C ASP A 27 -12.53 2.55 3.07
N PHE A 28 -11.95 2.65 4.27
CA PHE A 28 -10.99 3.69 4.60
C PHE A 28 -9.76 3.65 3.68
N ILE A 29 -9.15 2.48 3.46
CA ILE A 29 -7.99 2.41 2.56
C ILE A 29 -8.43 2.60 1.11
N GLY A 30 -9.54 1.97 0.69
CA GLY A 30 -10.08 2.09 -0.67
C GLY A 30 -10.31 3.54 -1.07
N ASP A 31 -10.93 4.34 -0.21
CA ASP A 31 -11.19 5.77 -0.46
C ASP A 31 -9.90 6.60 -0.62
N ASN A 32 -8.81 6.21 0.07
CA ASN A 32 -7.51 6.89 -0.03
C ASN A 32 -6.75 6.56 -1.33
N PHE A 33 -7.03 5.41 -1.96
CA PHE A 33 -6.29 4.92 -3.14
C PHE A 33 -7.11 4.86 -4.43
N ARG A 34 -8.44 4.99 -4.36
CA ARG A 34 -9.34 4.97 -5.53
C ARG A 34 -8.96 6.03 -6.58
N PRO A 35 -8.71 7.31 -6.23
CA PRO A 35 -8.32 8.31 -7.24
C PRO A 35 -7.05 7.94 -8.02
N GLN A 36 -6.08 7.32 -7.36
CA GLN A 36 -4.79 6.92 -7.93
C GLN A 36 -4.98 5.71 -8.85
N ALA A 37 -5.82 4.75 -8.44
CA ALA A 37 -6.18 3.61 -9.28
C ALA A 37 -6.92 4.06 -10.55
N GLU A 38 -7.90 4.95 -10.42
CA GLU A 38 -8.63 5.52 -11.57
C GLU A 38 -7.69 6.29 -12.52
N ALA A 39 -6.78 7.09 -11.98
CA ALA A 39 -5.77 7.80 -12.78
C ALA A 39 -4.80 6.84 -13.49
N ALA A 40 -4.41 5.74 -12.83
CA ALA A 40 -3.56 4.71 -13.43
C ALA A 40 -4.26 4.00 -14.58
N GLU A 41 -5.53 3.61 -14.41
CA GLU A 41 -6.32 3.00 -15.49
C GLU A 41 -6.48 3.95 -16.68
N ALA A 42 -6.82 5.21 -16.41
CA ALA A 42 -6.99 6.22 -17.46
C ALA A 42 -5.69 6.45 -18.25
N LEU A 43 -4.54 6.53 -17.56
CA LEU A 43 -3.24 6.70 -18.20
C LEU A 43 -2.86 5.48 -19.04
N LEU A 44 -3.03 4.27 -18.49
CA LEU A 44 -2.65 3.02 -19.14
C LEU A 44 -3.57 2.64 -20.32
N ALA A 45 -4.80 3.18 -20.39
CA ALA A 45 -5.69 3.03 -21.53
C ALA A 45 -5.23 3.83 -22.77
N GLY A 46 -4.30 4.77 -22.61
CA GLY A 46 -3.72 5.52 -23.71
C GLY A 46 -2.83 4.67 -24.63
N LYS A 47 -2.74 5.02 -25.92
CA LYS A 47 -1.93 4.25 -26.91
C LYS A 47 -0.43 4.23 -26.62
N SER A 48 0.09 5.30 -26.01
CA SER A 48 1.49 5.44 -25.64
C SER A 48 1.55 6.26 -24.35
N PRO A 49 1.32 5.63 -23.19
CA PRO A 49 1.29 6.31 -21.90
C PRO A 49 2.58 7.08 -21.66
N ASP A 50 2.48 8.32 -21.20
CA ASP A 50 3.66 9.13 -20.88
C ASP A 50 4.43 8.50 -19.71
N ARG A 51 5.73 8.28 -19.95
CA ARG A 51 6.62 7.67 -18.98
C ARG A 51 6.73 8.52 -17.72
N GLN A 52 6.82 9.84 -17.83
CA GLN A 52 6.90 10.73 -16.66
C GLN A 52 5.62 10.68 -15.82
N ALA A 53 4.46 10.67 -16.46
CA ALA A 53 3.18 10.47 -15.80
C ALA A 53 3.07 9.11 -15.08
N ILE A 54 3.58 8.01 -15.67
CA ILE A 54 3.62 6.70 -14.99
C ILE A 54 4.43 6.79 -13.70
N ARG A 55 5.65 7.35 -13.76
CA ARG A 55 6.49 7.52 -12.58
C ARG A 55 5.81 8.38 -11.53
N ALA A 56 5.18 9.48 -11.94
CA ALA A 56 4.44 10.34 -11.01
C ALA A 56 3.35 9.55 -10.27
N LEU A 57 2.59 8.69 -10.96
CA LEU A 57 1.58 7.85 -10.31
C LEU A 57 2.17 6.81 -9.34
N ILE A 58 3.29 6.17 -9.70
CA ILE A 58 4.00 5.23 -8.80
C ILE A 58 4.44 5.96 -7.53
N LEU A 59 5.07 7.13 -7.68
CA LEU A 59 5.57 7.91 -6.55
C LEU A 59 4.42 8.47 -5.71
N ASN A 60 3.34 8.96 -6.32
CA ASN A 60 2.16 9.43 -5.59
C ASN A 60 1.51 8.29 -4.79
N ALA A 61 1.43 7.09 -5.33
CA ALA A 61 0.92 5.93 -4.58
C ALA A 61 1.81 5.62 -3.37
N CYS A 62 3.15 5.61 -3.56
CA CYS A 62 4.09 5.38 -2.48
C CYS A 62 4.04 6.48 -1.41
N HIS A 63 3.94 7.75 -1.81
CA HIS A 63 3.80 8.89 -0.90
C HIS A 63 2.54 8.79 -0.05
N ASN A 64 1.40 8.48 -0.67
CA ASN A 64 0.14 8.27 0.05
C ASN A 64 0.21 7.09 1.03
N MET A 65 0.87 5.99 0.63
CA MET A 65 1.14 4.89 1.55
C MET A 65 2.02 5.32 2.72
N ILE A 66 3.12 6.04 2.47
CA ILE A 66 4.02 6.51 3.53
C ILE A 66 3.26 7.43 4.48
N LEU A 67 2.50 8.40 3.97
CA LEU A 67 1.64 9.27 4.76
C LEU A 67 0.70 8.44 5.66
N LEU A 68 -0.04 7.49 5.07
CA LEU A 68 -0.94 6.63 5.84
C LEU A 68 -0.20 5.83 6.93
N LEU A 69 1.00 5.36 6.62
CA LEU A 69 1.84 4.51 7.45
C LEU A 69 2.72 5.26 8.45
N THR A 70 2.77 6.60 8.42
CA THR A 70 3.47 7.39 9.43
C THR A 70 2.53 8.06 10.43
N GLN A 71 1.22 8.11 10.16
CA GLN A 71 0.22 8.62 11.10
C GLN A 71 -0.03 7.69 12.29
N ASP A 72 -0.03 8.21 13.52
CA ASP A 72 -0.27 7.39 14.72
C ASP A 72 -1.70 6.81 14.76
N ASP A 73 -2.69 7.50 14.19
CA ASP A 73 -4.09 7.06 14.18
C ASP A 73 -4.32 5.76 13.37
N THR A 74 -3.41 5.43 12.46
CA THR A 74 -3.52 4.22 11.63
C THR A 74 -2.83 3.00 12.26
N VAL A 75 -2.24 3.13 13.46
CA VAL A 75 -1.49 2.03 14.11
C VAL A 75 -2.38 0.81 14.38
N ASN A 76 -3.62 1.02 14.81
CA ASN A 76 -4.55 -0.08 15.08
C ASN A 76 -4.97 -0.79 13.78
N LEU A 77 -5.14 -0.04 12.69
CA LEU A 77 -5.37 -0.60 11.36
C LEU A 77 -4.18 -1.49 10.95
N SER A 78 -2.94 -1.00 11.11
CA SER A 78 -1.75 -1.80 10.78
C SER A 78 -1.67 -3.08 11.61
N LYS A 79 -1.96 -3.01 12.92
CA LYS A 79 -2.00 -4.21 13.78
C LYS A 79 -3.04 -5.23 13.33
N PHE A 80 -4.22 -4.76 12.91
CA PHE A 80 -5.29 -5.62 12.41
C PHE A 80 -4.83 -6.35 11.14
N ILE A 81 -4.31 -5.61 10.15
CA ILE A 81 -3.84 -6.20 8.88
C ILE A 81 -2.66 -7.15 9.12
N SER A 82 -1.69 -6.78 9.95
CA SER A 82 -0.54 -7.66 10.24
C SER A 82 -0.97 -8.98 10.88
N ARG A 83 -1.97 -8.97 11.77
CA ARG A 83 -2.53 -10.21 12.33
C ARG A 83 -3.18 -11.05 11.24
N GLU A 84 -4.02 -10.44 10.42
CA GLU A 84 -4.71 -11.12 9.30
C GLU A 84 -3.74 -11.65 8.24
N GLN A 85 -2.58 -11.01 8.04
CA GLN A 85 -1.55 -11.48 7.11
C GLN A 85 -0.87 -12.77 7.61
N LEU A 86 -0.71 -12.93 8.93
CA LEU A 86 -0.07 -14.09 9.56
C LEU A 86 -1.05 -15.25 9.82
N ALA A 87 -2.32 -14.94 10.06
CA ALA A 87 -3.38 -15.91 10.27
C ALA A 87 -4.66 -15.46 9.56
N PRO A 88 -4.77 -15.68 8.23
CA PRO A 88 -5.87 -15.15 7.43
C PRO A 88 -7.23 -15.72 7.82
N THR A 89 -8.22 -14.84 7.95
CA THR A 89 -9.63 -15.18 8.14
C THR A 89 -10.49 -14.59 7.01
N ALA A 90 -11.82 -14.66 7.12
CA ALA A 90 -12.72 -13.98 6.19
C ALA A 90 -12.46 -12.45 6.11
N ALA A 91 -11.98 -11.85 7.21
CA ALA A 91 -11.61 -10.44 7.24
C ALA A 91 -10.45 -10.12 6.30
N TYR A 92 -9.38 -10.94 6.29
CA TYR A 92 -8.30 -10.79 5.32
C TYR A 92 -8.79 -10.87 3.88
N HIS A 93 -9.62 -11.87 3.56
CA HIS A 93 -10.12 -12.07 2.21
C HIS A 93 -10.93 -10.87 1.73
N LEU A 94 -11.75 -10.28 2.60
CA LEU A 94 -12.52 -9.06 2.33
C LEU A 94 -11.58 -7.88 2.00
N ILE A 95 -10.63 -7.59 2.90
CA ILE A 95 -9.67 -6.48 2.72
C ILE A 95 -8.81 -6.72 1.47
N HIS A 96 -8.41 -7.96 1.24
CA HIS A 96 -7.59 -8.33 0.10
C HIS A 96 -8.33 -8.07 -1.22
N GLN A 97 -9.57 -8.54 -1.33
CA GLN A 97 -10.36 -8.38 -2.54
C GLN A 97 -10.70 -6.91 -2.83
N GLN A 98 -11.08 -6.15 -1.82
CA GLN A 98 -11.54 -4.77 -2.01
C GLN A 98 -10.39 -3.76 -2.16
N VAL A 99 -9.21 -4.04 -1.58
CA VAL A 99 -8.14 -3.05 -1.47
C VAL A 99 -6.79 -3.58 -1.92
N ILE A 100 -6.27 -4.63 -1.27
CA ILE A 100 -4.87 -5.04 -1.48
C ILE A 100 -4.65 -5.50 -2.91
N ALA A 101 -5.53 -6.34 -3.45
CA ALA A 101 -5.42 -6.85 -4.81
C ALA A 101 -5.53 -5.74 -5.87
N PRO A 102 -6.56 -4.85 -5.85
CA PRO A 102 -6.60 -3.71 -6.76
C PRO A 102 -5.36 -2.82 -6.68
N LEU A 103 -4.90 -2.48 -5.47
CA LEU A 103 -3.72 -1.65 -5.24
C LEU A 103 -2.46 -2.27 -5.83
N HIS A 104 -2.22 -3.54 -5.50
CA HIS A 104 -1.06 -4.28 -6.01
C HIS A 104 -1.13 -4.43 -7.53
N HIS A 105 -2.32 -4.69 -8.08
CA HIS A 105 -2.51 -4.90 -9.52
C HIS A 105 -2.19 -3.65 -10.33
N TYR A 106 -2.74 -2.48 -9.97
CA TYR A 106 -2.47 -1.27 -10.75
C TYR A 106 -0.99 -0.84 -10.64
N LEU A 107 -0.37 -0.99 -9.45
CA LEU A 107 1.06 -0.72 -9.28
C LEU A 107 1.91 -1.66 -10.14
N THR A 108 1.56 -2.95 -10.19
CA THR A 108 2.25 -3.92 -11.04
C THR A 108 2.16 -3.50 -12.51
N ARG A 109 0.98 -3.06 -12.95
CA ARG A 109 0.78 -2.56 -14.32
C ARG A 109 1.56 -1.28 -14.62
N LEU A 110 1.64 -0.33 -13.69
CA LEU A 110 2.44 0.88 -13.86
C LEU A 110 3.94 0.56 -13.99
N ILE A 111 4.48 -0.30 -13.13
CA ILE A 111 5.89 -0.70 -13.16
C ILE A 111 6.18 -1.50 -14.45
N ALA A 112 5.28 -2.41 -14.84
CA ALA A 112 5.39 -3.16 -16.08
C ALA A 112 5.39 -2.23 -17.31
N ALA A 113 4.48 -1.25 -17.35
CA ALA A 113 4.43 -0.24 -18.42
C ALA A 113 5.70 0.62 -18.47
N TRP A 114 6.24 1.03 -17.32
CA TRP A 114 7.50 1.78 -17.28
C TRP A 114 8.69 0.97 -17.82
N THR A 115 8.72 -0.33 -17.52
CA THR A 115 9.86 -1.23 -17.83
C THR A 115 9.72 -1.94 -19.17
N GLY A 116 8.57 -1.81 -19.84
CA GLY A 116 8.26 -2.52 -21.09
C GLY A 116 8.10 -4.03 -20.90
N ARG A 117 7.61 -4.47 -19.73
CA ARG A 117 7.44 -5.88 -19.36
C ARG A 117 5.96 -6.25 -19.31
N ASP A 118 5.67 -7.55 -19.30
CA ASP A 118 4.31 -8.05 -19.10
C ASP A 118 3.92 -7.96 -17.61
N ALA A 119 2.79 -7.31 -17.33
CA ALA A 119 2.24 -7.20 -15.98
C ALA A 119 1.71 -8.54 -15.43
N GLY A 120 1.43 -9.52 -16.31
CA GLY A 120 1.05 -10.88 -15.94
C GLY A 120 2.22 -11.77 -15.52
N ASP A 121 3.46 -11.35 -15.75
CA ASP A 121 4.65 -12.10 -15.33
C ASP A 121 4.78 -12.10 -13.81
N THR A 122 4.92 -13.29 -13.23
CA THR A 122 5.22 -13.48 -11.80
C THR A 122 6.43 -12.66 -11.36
N GLN A 123 7.46 -12.47 -12.20
CA GLN A 123 8.58 -11.61 -11.84
C GLN A 123 8.16 -10.16 -11.60
N MET A 124 7.22 -9.63 -12.39
CA MET A 124 6.72 -8.27 -12.19
C MET A 124 5.89 -8.14 -10.91
N ILE A 125 5.11 -9.17 -10.58
CA ILE A 125 4.40 -9.24 -9.31
C ILE A 125 5.40 -9.22 -8.14
N LEU A 126 6.47 -10.02 -8.21
CA LEU A 126 7.51 -10.08 -7.18
C LEU A 126 8.30 -8.76 -7.04
N HIS A 127 8.67 -8.12 -8.16
CA HIS A 127 9.33 -6.82 -8.12
C HIS A 127 8.46 -5.74 -7.49
N THR A 128 7.17 -5.71 -7.84
CA THR A 128 6.20 -4.79 -7.25
C THR A 128 6.06 -5.04 -5.76
N HIS A 129 5.92 -6.31 -5.35
CA HIS A 129 5.81 -6.68 -3.94
C HIS A 129 7.05 -6.28 -3.13
N ALA A 130 8.25 -6.51 -3.66
CA ALA A 130 9.51 -6.13 -3.00
C ALA A 130 9.62 -4.61 -2.81
N LEU A 131 9.26 -3.83 -3.84
CA LEU A 131 9.23 -2.37 -3.77
C LEU A 131 8.24 -1.87 -2.71
N LEU A 132 7.03 -2.43 -2.69
CA LEU A 132 6.04 -2.14 -1.64
C LEU A 132 6.55 -2.50 -0.24
N GLY A 133 7.36 -3.55 -0.13
CA GLY A 133 8.03 -3.95 1.11
C GLY A 133 8.90 -2.85 1.71
N GLU A 134 9.56 -2.03 0.88
CA GLU A 134 10.36 -0.90 1.35
C GLU A 134 9.50 0.16 2.05
N VAL A 135 8.32 0.46 1.49
CA VAL A 135 7.37 1.39 2.11
C VAL A 135 6.79 0.82 3.41
N LEU A 136 6.38 -0.45 3.38
CA LEU A 136 5.81 -1.14 4.55
C LEU A 136 6.80 -1.28 5.71
N ALA A 137 8.10 -1.36 5.42
CA ALA A 137 9.15 -1.51 6.42
C ALA A 137 9.13 -0.41 7.49
N PHE A 138 8.77 0.83 7.14
CA PHE A 138 8.74 1.95 8.08
C PHE A 138 7.62 1.84 9.12
N ARG A 139 6.52 1.15 8.80
CA ARG A 139 5.44 0.86 9.76
C ARG A 139 5.72 -0.43 10.53
N LEU A 140 6.08 -1.50 9.83
CA LEU A 140 6.28 -2.81 10.47
C LEU A 140 7.53 -2.85 11.35
N GLY A 141 8.56 -2.09 10.97
CA GLY A 141 9.80 -1.89 11.73
C GLY A 141 9.86 -0.55 12.48
N ARG A 142 8.72 0.10 12.77
CA ARG A 142 8.64 1.45 13.36
C ARG A 142 9.57 1.62 14.57
N GLU A 143 9.51 0.71 15.53
CA GLU A 143 10.31 0.83 16.76
C GLU A 143 11.81 0.80 16.46
N THR A 144 12.23 -0.12 15.57
CA THR A 144 13.62 -0.25 15.16
C THR A 144 14.12 1.05 14.50
N ILE A 145 13.37 1.61 13.56
CA ILE A 145 13.82 2.80 12.83
C ILE A 145 13.82 4.05 13.72
N LEU A 146 12.84 4.22 14.62
CA LEU A 146 12.81 5.33 15.57
C LEU A 146 14.03 5.31 16.51
N LEU A 147 14.34 4.15 17.09
CA LEU A 147 15.53 4.00 17.95
C LEU A 147 16.83 4.24 17.19
N ARG A 148 16.94 3.75 15.94
CA ARG A 148 18.15 3.90 15.12
C ARG A 148 18.40 5.33 14.65
N THR A 149 17.34 6.07 14.36
CA THR A 149 17.40 7.48 13.92
C THR A 149 17.46 8.45 15.10
N GLY A 150 17.11 8.00 16.31
CA GLY A 150 16.94 8.86 17.48
C GLY A 150 15.65 9.69 17.43
N TRP A 151 14.68 9.30 16.59
CA TRP A 151 13.39 9.97 16.50
C TRP A 151 12.45 9.47 17.60
N THR A 152 11.68 10.38 18.20
CA THR A 152 10.65 10.02 19.17
C THR A 152 9.38 9.49 18.49
N GLN A 153 9.05 10.04 17.33
CA GLN A 153 7.87 9.69 16.52
C GLN A 153 8.09 10.14 15.07
N PHE A 154 7.22 9.68 14.16
CA PHE A 154 7.13 10.27 12.82
C PHE A 154 6.37 11.61 12.87
N ASP A 155 6.76 12.53 12.00
CA ASP A 155 6.05 13.78 11.73
C ASP A 155 6.11 14.09 10.23
N ALA A 156 5.57 15.24 9.81
CA ALA A 156 5.56 15.63 8.41
C ALA A 156 6.98 15.68 7.81
N GLN A 157 7.95 16.24 8.53
CA GLN A 157 9.33 16.34 8.04
C GLN A 157 9.97 14.95 7.85
N LYS A 158 9.80 14.06 8.82
CA LYS A 158 10.34 12.68 8.76
C LYS A 158 9.65 11.85 7.69
N THR A 159 8.36 12.07 7.48
CA THR A 159 7.59 11.44 6.40
C THR A 159 8.16 11.81 5.03
N GLU A 160 8.47 13.09 4.81
CA GLU A 160 9.13 13.54 3.58
C GLU A 160 10.54 12.95 3.44
N GLN A 161 11.33 12.88 4.51
CA GLN A 161 12.65 12.23 4.46
C GLN A 161 12.57 10.75 4.07
N ILE A 162 11.56 10.02 4.59
CA ILE A 162 11.30 8.63 4.19
C ILE A 162 10.93 8.59 2.70
N PHE A 163 10.08 9.50 2.24
CA PHE A 163 9.65 9.56 0.86
C PHE A 163 10.79 9.87 -0.13
N GLU A 164 11.73 10.74 0.25
CA GLU A 164 12.93 11.02 -0.55
C GLU A 164 13.79 9.76 -0.74
N VAL A 165 14.01 8.99 0.33
CA VAL A 165 14.74 7.71 0.28
C VAL A 165 14.03 6.70 -0.62
N ILE A 166 12.72 6.52 -0.42
CA ILE A 166 11.90 5.60 -1.23
C ILE A 166 11.89 6.02 -2.70
N THR A 167 11.77 7.31 -2.99
CA THR A 167 11.81 7.84 -4.37
C THR A 167 13.13 7.48 -5.06
N CYS A 168 14.25 7.66 -4.36
CA CYS A 168 15.58 7.30 -4.86
C CYS A 168 15.67 5.81 -5.21
N HIS A 169 15.20 4.93 -4.32
CA HIS A 169 15.22 3.49 -4.55
C HIS A 169 14.30 3.07 -5.70
N ILE A 170 13.09 3.61 -5.76
CA ILE A 170 12.14 3.37 -6.85
C ILE A 170 12.78 3.75 -8.19
N ASP A 171 13.43 4.91 -8.27
CA ASP A 171 14.11 5.32 -9.49
C ASP A 171 15.19 4.33 -9.90
N PHE A 172 16.05 3.88 -8.98
CA PHE A 172 17.07 2.89 -9.30
C PHE A 172 16.46 1.57 -9.79
N ILE A 173 15.41 1.08 -9.14
CA ILE A 173 14.72 -0.15 -9.54
C ILE A 173 14.10 0.00 -10.93
N LEU A 174 13.36 1.09 -11.16
CA LEU A 174 12.69 1.38 -12.42
C LEU A 174 13.69 1.49 -13.59
N HIS A 175 14.82 2.16 -13.40
CA HIS A 175 15.88 2.25 -14.41
C HIS A 175 16.57 0.89 -14.62
N GLY A 176 16.93 0.19 -13.55
CA GLY A 176 17.61 -1.11 -13.63
C GLY A 176 16.78 -2.19 -14.31
N LEU A 177 15.48 -2.26 -14.03
CA LEU A 177 14.57 -3.22 -14.67
C LEU A 177 14.36 -2.93 -16.16
N SER A 178 14.39 -1.65 -16.54
CA SER A 178 14.27 -1.22 -17.94
C SER A 178 15.50 -1.62 -18.77
N GLN A 179 16.71 -1.50 -18.20
CA GLN A 179 17.95 -1.89 -18.89
C GLN A 179 18.02 -3.40 -19.15
N ARG A 180 17.54 -4.22 -18.20
CA ARG A 180 17.46 -5.69 -18.36
C ARG A 180 16.37 -6.17 -19.32
N SER A 181 15.50 -5.27 -19.80
CA SER A 181 14.51 -5.60 -20.83
C SER A 181 15.07 -5.46 -22.25
N LEU A 182 16.19 -4.73 -22.39
CA LEU A 182 16.83 -4.41 -23.67
C LEU A 182 17.98 -5.36 -24.03
N GLY A 183 18.31 -6.32 -23.15
CA GLY A 183 19.34 -7.35 -23.37
C GLY A 183 18.72 -8.73 -23.31
#